data_AF-A0A419SW18-F1
#
_entry.id   AF-A0A419SW18-F1
#
_cell.length_a   1.000
_cell.length_b   1.000
_cell.length_c   1.000
_cell.angle_alpha   90.00
_cell.angle_beta   90.00
_cell.angle_gamma   90.00
#
_symmetry.space_group_name_H-M   'P 1'
#
loop_
_entity.id
_entity.type
_entity.pdbx_description
1 polymer ?
#
loop_
_entity_poly.entity_id
_entity_poly.type
_entity_poly.pdbx_seq_one_letter_code
_entity_poly.pdbx_strand_id
1 'polypeptide(L)' 'MNDTRFLKLTDYENQGTVIKQEGRQFFGYEKGSWVRRGLSLGYFYPDAPEFDCYEVISEKEAIGLLIGE' A
#
# COMPACT_ATOMS: atom_id res chain seq x y z
N MET A 1 -5.06 12.45 15.28
CA MET A 1 -5.82 12.14 14.07
C MET A 1 -5.14 10.95 13.41
N ASN A 2 -5.70 9.74 13.55
CA ASN A 2 -5.18 8.56 12.86
C ASN A 2 -5.67 8.63 11.41
N ASP A 3 -4.86 9.25 10.55
CA ASP A 3 -5.11 9.24 9.11
C ASP A 3 -4.65 7.87 8.59
N THR A 4 -5.61 6.97 8.42
CA THR A 4 -5.38 5.65 7.82
C THR A 4 -5.73 5.73 6.35
N ARG A 5 -4.80 5.32 5.49
CA ARG A 5 -4.99 5.29 4.04
C ARG A 5 -4.59 3.94 3.48
N PHE A 6 -5.20 3.58 2.36
CA PHE A 6 -4.86 2.38 1.62
C PHE A 6 -4.31 2.78 0.27
N LEU A 7 -3.23 2.11 -0.13
CA LEU A 7 -2.45 2.40 -1.32
C LEU A 7 -2.38 1.11 -2.11
N LYS A 8 -2.71 1.15 -3.38
CA LYS A 8 -2.52 0.06 -4.33
C LYS A 8 -1.29 0.34 -5.14
N LEU A 9 -0.31 -0.54 -5.10
CA LEU A 9 0.89 -0.40 -5.90
C LEU A 9 0.58 -0.68 -7.38
N THR A 10 1.08 0.19 -8.25
CA THR A 10 0.85 0.15 -9.70
C THR A 10 2.12 -0.11 -10.51
N ASP A 11 3.26 -0.23 -9.84
CA ASP A 11 4.53 -0.61 -10.44
C ASP A 11 4.49 -2.06 -10.97
N TYR A 12 5.33 -2.37 -11.95
CA TYR A 12 5.33 -3.67 -12.60
C TYR A 12 5.72 -4.83 -11.66
N GLU A 13 6.58 -4.57 -10.67
CA GLU A 13 7.12 -5.59 -9.77
C GLU A 13 6.13 -5.97 -8.65
N ASN A 14 5.36 -5.00 -8.16
CA ASN A 14 4.46 -5.14 -7.01
C ASN A 14 2.99 -4.86 -7.37
N GLN A 15 2.65 -4.82 -8.66
CA GLN A 15 1.31 -4.48 -9.15
C GLN A 15 0.21 -5.23 -8.40
N GLY A 16 -0.78 -4.49 -7.88
CA GLY A 16 -1.92 -5.07 -7.16
C GLY A 16 -1.66 -5.36 -5.68
N THR A 17 -0.45 -5.09 -5.20
CA THR A 17 -0.17 -5.12 -3.76
C THR A 17 -0.90 -3.99 -3.05
N VAL A 18 -1.58 -4.30 -1.96
CA VAL A 18 -2.23 -3.31 -1.10
C VAL A 18 -1.36 -3.02 0.11
N ILE A 19 -1.07 -1.74 0.32
CA ILE A 19 -0.36 -1.20 1.48
C ILE A 19 -1.34 -0.38 2.32
N LYS A 20 -1.37 -0.65 3.62
CA LYS A 20 -2.07 0.18 4.60
C LYS A 20 -1.06 1.12 5.24
N GLN A 21 -1.34 2.42 5.22
CA GLN A 21 -0.58 3.43 5.92
C GLN A 21 -1.37 3.93 7.13
N GLU A 22 -0.79 3.86 8.32
CA GLU A 22 -1.34 4.46 9.54
C GLU A 22 -0.34 5.50 10.07
N GLY A 23 -0.61 6.77 9.79
CA GLY A 23 0.33 7.85 10.08
C GLY A 23 1.66 7.67 9.35
N ARG A 24 2.73 7.34 10.08
CA ARG A 24 4.09 7.10 9.54
C ARG A 24 4.43 5.61 9.40
N GLN A 25 3.49 4.73 9.72
CA GLN A 25 3.69 3.29 9.68
C GLN A 25 3.05 2.70 8.44
N PHE A 26 3.75 1.76 7.81
CA PHE A 26 3.29 1.06 6.63
C PHE A 26 3.13 -0.43 6.94
N PHE A 27 2.08 -1.03 6.39
CA PHE A 27 1.73 -2.42 6.57
C PHE A 27 1.40 -3.03 5.22
N GLY A 28 1.97 -4.20 4.93
CA GLY A 28 1.57 -5.02 3.80
C GLY A 28 0.58 -6.09 4.25
N TYR A 29 -0.32 -6.50 3.37
CA TYR A 29 -1.21 -7.63 3.68
C TYR A 29 -0.53 -8.95 3.28
N GLU A 30 -0.37 -9.85 4.24
CA GLU A 30 0.27 -11.15 4.04
C GLU A 30 -0.52 -12.23 4.80
N LYS A 31 -0.88 -13.31 4.10
CA LYS A 31 -1.56 -14.49 4.69
C LYS A 31 -2.79 -14.15 5.55
N GLY A 32 -3.58 -13.15 5.14
CA GLY A 32 -4.79 -12.76 5.86
C GLY A 32 -4.57 -11.77 7.01
N SER A 33 -3.37 -11.20 7.15
CA SER A 33 -3.05 -10.25 8.23
C SER A 33 -2.18 -9.09 7.75
N TRP A 34 -2.38 -7.93 8.38
CA TRP A 34 -1.53 -6.75 8.16
C TRP A 34 -0.20 -6.92 8.91
N VAL A 35 0.88 -7.06 8.15
CA VAL A 35 2.23 -7.19 8.69
C VAL A 35 2.94 -5.87 8.52
N ARG A 36 3.52 -5.35 9.61
CA ARG A 36 4.32 -4.13 9.56
C ARG A 36 5.51 -4.35 8.64
N ARG A 37 5.64 -3.51 7.61
CA ARG A 37 6.78 -3.53 6.70
C ARG A 37 7.58 -2.23 6.81
N GLY A 38 8.86 -2.33 6.48
CA GLY A 38 9.74 -1.18 6.24
C GLY A 38 9.65 -0.63 4.82
N LEU A 39 8.83 -1.24 3.95
CA LEU A 39 8.53 -0.78 2.60
C LEU A 39 7.59 0.45 2.66
N SER A 40 7.78 1.54 1.92
CA SER A 40 8.81 1.82 0.91
C SER A 40 8.92 3.33 0.75
N LEU A 41 10.06 3.89 1.17
CA LEU A 41 10.39 5.29 0.93
C LEU A 41 10.38 5.58 -0.58
N GLY A 42 10.76 4.63 -1.44
CA GLY A 42 10.81 4.82 -2.90
C GLY A 42 9.55 5.44 -3.51
N TYR A 43 8.36 4.90 -3.21
CA TYR A 43 7.10 5.45 -3.73
C TYR A 43 6.81 6.89 -3.32
N PHE A 44 7.39 7.35 -2.20
CA PHE A 44 7.19 8.70 -1.66
C PHE A 44 8.41 9.60 -1.82
N TYR A 45 9.48 9.11 -2.44
CA TYR A 45 10.72 9.86 -2.64
C TYR A 45 10.90 10.15 -4.13
N PRO A 46 10.90 11.43 -4.55
CA PRO A 46 10.90 11.82 -5.96
C PRO A 46 12.11 11.35 -6.77
N ASP A 47 13.18 10.93 -6.10
CA ASP A 47 14.41 10.43 -6.72
C ASP A 47 14.37 8.91 -6.99
N ALA A 48 13.38 8.21 -6.46
CA ALA A 48 13.24 6.77 -6.67
C ALA A 48 12.41 6.46 -7.92
N PRO A 49 12.75 5.39 -8.67
CA PRO A 49 12.02 5.01 -9.87
C PRO A 49 10.57 4.58 -9.58
N GLU A 50 10.29 4.12 -8.37
CA GLU A 50 8.93 3.77 -7.94
C GLU A 50 8.08 4.98 -7.49
N PHE A 51 8.63 6.21 -7.52
CA PHE A 51 7.91 7.40 -7.08
C PHE A 51 6.56 7.55 -7.79
N ASP A 52 5.51 7.84 -7.02
CA ASP A 52 4.13 8.00 -7.52
C ASP A 52 3.53 6.74 -8.18
N CYS A 53 4.20 5.58 -8.12
CA CYS A 53 3.68 4.30 -8.62
C CYS A 53 2.72 3.64 -7.60
N TYR A 54 1.74 4.42 -7.12
CA TYR A 54 0.67 3.94 -6.27
C TYR A 54 -0.61 4.73 -6.52
N GLU A 55 -1.74 4.08 -6.27
CA GLU A 55 -3.07 4.67 -6.31
C GLU A 55 -3.66 4.67 -4.89
N VAL A 56 -4.17 5.81 -4.43
CA VAL A 56 -4.90 5.88 -3.16
C VAL A 56 -6.29 5.30 -3.37
N ILE A 57 -6.58 4.22 -2.67
CA ILE A 57 -7.85 3.49 -2.77
C ILE A 57 -8.63 3.57 -1.47
N SER A 58 -9.93 3.32 -1.55
CA SER A 58 -10.78 3.24 -0.36
C SER A 58 -10.55 1.93 0.41
N GLU A 59 -10.87 1.92 1.71
CA GLU A 59 -10.81 0.69 2.52
C GLU A 59 -11.63 -0.45 1.91
N LYS A 60 -12.82 -0.14 1.37
CA LYS A 60 -13.67 -1.13 0.69
C LYS A 60 -12.97 -1.77 -0.51
N GLU A 61 -12.28 -0.96 -1.32
CA GLU A 61 -11.54 -1.47 -2.48
C GLU A 61 -10.31 -2.27 -2.06
N ALA A 62 -9.60 -1.81 -1.03
CA ALA A 62 -8.49 -2.52 -0.45
C ALA A 62 -8.92 -3.91 0.02
N ILE A 63 -10.03 -3.98 0.76
CA ILE A 63 -10.62 -5.25 1.19
C ILE A 63 -10.97 -6.10 -0.03
N GLY A 64 -11.73 -5.58 -1.01
CA GLY A 64 -12.10 -6.33 -2.22
C GLY A 64 -10.90 -6.95 -2.96
N LEU A 65 -9.80 -6.22 -3.08
CA LEU A 65 -8.55 -6.71 -3.69
C LEU A 65 -7.88 -7.82 -2.87
N LEU A 66 -8.07 -7.85 -1.55
CA LEU A 66 -7.44 -8.82 -0.65
C LEU A 66 -8.25 -10.11 -0.47
N ILE A 67 -9.58 -10.04 -0.51
CA ILE A 67 -10.46 -11.22 -0.38
C ILE A 67 -10.71 -11.93 -1.72
N GLY A 68 -10.38 -11.31 -2.86
CA GLY A 68 -10.54 -11.91 -4.18
C GLY A 68 -11.99 -12.19 -4.51
N GLU A 69 -12.75 -11.14 -4.87
CA GLU A 69 -14.03 -11.33 -5.59
C GLU A 69 -13.79 -11.68 -7.06
#